data_AF-A0A343JEU3-F1
#
_entry.id   AF-A0A343JEU3-F1
#
_cell.length_a   1.000
_cell.length_b   1.000
_cell.length_c   1.000
_cell.angle_alpha   90.00
_cell.angle_beta   90.00
_cell.angle_gamma   90.00
#
_symmetry.space_group_name_H-M   'P 1'
#
loop_
_entity.id
_entity.type
_entity.pdbx_description
1 polymer ?
#
loop_
_entity_poly.entity_id
_entity_poly.type
_entity_poly.pdbx_seq_one_letter_code
_entity_poly.pdbx_strand_id
1 'polypeptide(L)'
;MKRKFNINKNLASLIIFSTLVLVLMIIIPILIIKPAAIAANAKNIQEEQNKNSEENNVITIDGNEIVKVHITESNEIKEVPLEEYVKSVVSGEMPVSFNLEALKAQAVAARTFVVAKMLNPCPNANGGIVCDTTHCQVYIVKEKRIEKWGEAGEEYWNKISDAVEETKGEVLTYNNELVKYPQFFSTSSGRTENSIDVFSGDIPYLVSKESKGEEIAPKYKTEFSFNISEFVSKINEKYPDAAIEASNINNNIEILSRSEAGGVKEIRLGNKVIRGLEFRLALGLSSANFEISITDDKIVFNCKGYGHGVGMSQWGANVMAAEGKSYDEILKHYYTGVDIKRLNFN
;
A
#
# COMPACT_ATOMS: atom_id res chain seq x y z
N MET A 1 -61.63 19.01 5.65
CA MET A 1 -62.02 19.22 4.23
C MET A 1 -61.27 18.19 3.37
N LYS A 2 -61.88 17.04 3.02
CA LYS A 2 -61.25 15.98 2.21
C LYS A 2 -61.36 16.33 0.72
N ARG A 3 -60.26 16.68 0.05
CA ARG A 3 -60.23 16.85 -1.42
C ARG A 3 -60.27 15.47 -2.08
N LYS A 4 -61.38 15.11 -2.74
CA LYS A 4 -61.45 13.97 -3.65
C LYS A 4 -60.69 14.32 -4.93
N PHE A 5 -59.59 13.62 -5.19
CA PHE A 5 -58.88 13.69 -6.47
C PHE A 5 -59.74 13.02 -7.55
N ASN A 6 -60.28 13.82 -8.46
CA ASN A 6 -61.09 13.32 -9.56
C ASN A 6 -60.16 13.13 -10.77
N ILE A 7 -59.62 11.92 -10.93
CA ILE A 7 -58.75 11.58 -12.06
C ILE A 7 -59.63 11.51 -13.31
N ASN A 8 -59.28 12.29 -14.34
CA ASN A 8 -59.96 12.27 -15.63
C ASN A 8 -59.94 10.83 -16.19
N LYS A 9 -61.09 10.32 -16.65
CA LYS A 9 -61.21 8.94 -17.17
C LYS A 9 -60.17 8.62 -18.25
N ASN A 10 -59.81 9.60 -19.07
CA ASN A 10 -58.78 9.44 -20.10
C ASN A 10 -57.36 9.26 -19.51
N LEU A 11 -57.06 9.93 -18.39
CA LEU A 11 -55.77 9.79 -17.70
C LEU A 11 -55.67 8.46 -16.96
N ALA A 12 -56.77 7.99 -16.36
CA ALA A 12 -56.83 6.66 -15.74
C ALA A 12 -56.60 5.55 -16.77
N SER A 13 -57.25 5.65 -17.94
CA SER A 13 -57.03 4.69 -19.03
C SER A 13 -55.60 4.73 -19.58
N LEU A 14 -54.97 5.91 -19.64
CA LEU A 14 -53.58 6.05 -20.08
C LEU A 14 -52.60 5.39 -19.11
N ILE A 15 -52.83 5.54 -17.80
CA ILE A 15 -52.00 4.92 -16.75
C ILE A 15 -52.16 3.40 -16.74
N ILE A 16 -53.38 2.90 -16.94
CA ILE A 16 -53.64 1.45 -17.01
C ILE A 16 -52.95 0.86 -18.26
N PHE A 17 -53.02 1.55 -19.40
CA PHE A 17 -52.36 1.09 -20.62
C PHE A 17 -50.82 1.11 -20.49
N SER A 18 -50.24 2.19 -19.94
CA SER A 18 -48.79 2.29 -19.77
C SER A 18 -48.25 1.27 -18.77
N THR A 19 -48.97 1.01 -17.67
CA THR A 19 -48.61 -0.04 -16.72
C THR A 19 -48.71 -1.43 -17.32
N LEU A 20 -49.73 -1.71 -18.16
CA LEU A 20 -49.85 -3.00 -18.85
C LEU A 20 -48.68 -3.25 -19.82
N VAL A 21 -48.28 -2.23 -20.59
CA VAL A 21 -47.13 -2.31 -21.50
C VAL A 21 -45.83 -2.54 -20.72
N LEU A 22 -45.63 -1.84 -19.60
CA LEU A 22 -44.45 -2.01 -18.76
C LEU A 22 -44.36 -3.44 -18.18
N VAL A 23 -45.49 -3.98 -17.73
CA VAL A 23 -45.57 -5.35 -17.20
C VAL A 23 -45.27 -6.38 -18.30
N LEU A 24 -45.80 -6.18 -19.52
CA LEU A 24 -45.52 -7.07 -20.65
C LEU A 24 -44.03 -7.01 -21.07
N MET A 25 -43.41 -5.84 -21.06
CA MET A 25 -41.97 -5.69 -21.36
C MET A 25 -41.07 -6.39 -20.35
N ILE A 26 -41.51 -6.58 -19.11
CA ILE A 26 -40.72 -7.26 -18.07
C ILE A 26 -41.00 -8.78 -18.09
N ILE A 27 -42.27 -9.18 -18.21
CA ILE A 27 -42.66 -10.59 -18.10
C ILE A 27 -42.27 -11.39 -19.35
N ILE A 28 -42.38 -10.81 -20.56
CA ILE A 28 -42.06 -11.53 -21.80
C ILE A 28 -40.59 -11.98 -21.86
N PRO A 29 -39.58 -11.13 -21.56
CA PRO A 29 -38.19 -11.57 -21.47
C PRO A 29 -37.99 -12.66 -20.42
N ILE A 30 -38.63 -12.56 -19.25
CA ILE A 30 -38.50 -13.57 -18.18
C ILE A 30 -39.08 -14.93 -18.61
N LEU A 31 -40.15 -14.96 -19.40
CA LEU A 31 -40.74 -16.20 -19.93
C LEU A 31 -39.92 -16.79 -21.09
N ILE A 32 -39.26 -15.97 -21.89
CA ILE A 32 -38.42 -16.43 -23.01
C ILE A 32 -37.07 -16.95 -22.51
N ILE A 33 -36.52 -16.34 -21.46
CA ILE A 33 -35.22 -16.72 -20.92
C ILE A 33 -35.40 -17.88 -19.93
N LYS A 34 -35.20 -19.12 -20.42
CA LYS A 34 -35.19 -20.31 -19.56
C LYS A 34 -34.10 -20.20 -18.49
N PRO A 35 -34.41 -20.40 -17.18
CA PRO A 35 -33.43 -20.28 -16.09
C PRO A 35 -32.19 -21.17 -16.28
N ALA A 36 -32.36 -22.34 -16.90
CA ALA A 36 -31.28 -23.27 -17.21
C ALA A 36 -30.26 -22.71 -18.23
N ALA A 37 -30.68 -21.83 -19.15
CA ALA A 37 -29.79 -21.22 -20.13
C ALA A 37 -28.95 -20.09 -19.51
N ILE A 38 -29.52 -19.29 -18.59
CA ILE A 38 -28.75 -18.32 -17.80
C ILE A 38 -27.75 -19.03 -16.89
N ALA A 39 -28.17 -20.11 -16.22
CA ALA A 39 -27.29 -20.86 -15.33
C ALA A 39 -26.15 -21.56 -16.08
N ALA A 40 -26.42 -22.09 -17.29
CA ALA A 40 -25.39 -22.67 -18.16
C ALA A 40 -24.43 -21.61 -18.72
N ASN A 41 -24.95 -20.43 -19.10
CA ASN A 41 -24.12 -19.35 -19.62
C ASN A 41 -23.30 -18.68 -18.49
N ALA A 42 -23.87 -18.53 -17.30
CA ALA A 42 -23.14 -18.07 -16.11
C ALA A 42 -22.06 -19.09 -15.68
N LYS A 43 -22.35 -20.40 -15.75
CA LYS A 43 -21.33 -21.43 -15.54
C LYS A 43 -20.24 -21.40 -16.59
N ASN A 44 -20.56 -21.26 -17.87
CA ASN A 44 -19.54 -21.15 -18.93
C ASN A 44 -18.70 -19.87 -18.80
N ILE A 45 -19.31 -18.73 -18.48
CA ILE A 45 -18.58 -17.48 -18.24
C ILE A 45 -17.68 -17.61 -17.00
N GLN A 46 -18.16 -18.29 -15.96
CA GLN A 46 -17.38 -18.52 -14.73
C GLN A 46 -16.30 -19.59 -14.92
N GLU A 47 -16.52 -20.61 -15.77
CA GLU A 47 -15.53 -21.62 -16.15
C GLU A 47 -14.49 -21.06 -17.14
N GLU A 48 -14.86 -20.16 -18.06
CA GLU A 48 -13.91 -19.44 -18.93
C GLU A 48 -13.13 -18.37 -18.15
N GLN A 49 -13.74 -17.68 -17.19
CA GLN A 49 -13.02 -16.77 -16.29
C GLN A 49 -12.09 -17.54 -15.34
N ASN A 50 -12.51 -18.70 -14.82
CA ASN A 50 -11.66 -19.54 -13.99
C ASN A 50 -10.51 -20.18 -14.80
N LYS A 51 -10.78 -20.68 -16.02
CA LYS A 51 -9.72 -21.20 -16.93
C LYS A 51 -8.71 -20.14 -17.33
N ASN A 52 -9.15 -18.93 -17.66
CA ASN A 52 -8.23 -17.83 -18.00
C ASN A 52 -7.44 -17.31 -16.78
N SER A 53 -7.93 -17.54 -15.56
CA SER A 53 -7.23 -17.18 -14.32
C SER A 53 -6.25 -18.25 -13.82
N GLU A 54 -6.47 -19.53 -14.13
CA GLU A 54 -5.59 -20.63 -13.73
C GLU A 54 -4.34 -20.78 -14.64
N GLU A 55 -4.40 -20.36 -15.91
CA GLU A 55 -3.27 -20.51 -16.86
C GLU A 55 -2.26 -19.33 -16.90
N ASN A 56 -2.49 -18.20 -16.20
CA ASN A 56 -1.72 -16.96 -16.41
C ASN A 56 -0.91 -16.41 -15.21
N ASN A 57 -0.64 -17.19 -14.16
CA ASN A 57 0.11 -16.67 -12.98
C ASN A 57 1.38 -17.45 -12.62
N VAL A 58 1.98 -18.17 -13.57
CA VAL A 58 3.24 -18.89 -13.33
C VAL A 58 4.36 -18.17 -14.08
N ILE A 59 5.01 -17.18 -13.45
CA ILE A 59 6.30 -16.71 -13.98
C ILE A 59 7.37 -17.69 -13.49
N THR A 60 7.96 -18.43 -14.42
CA THR A 60 9.26 -19.06 -14.26
C THR A 60 10.34 -18.01 -14.14
N ILE A 61 10.93 -17.90 -12.95
CA ILE A 61 12.05 -16.99 -12.68
C ILE A 61 13.20 -17.87 -12.20
N ASP A 62 14.35 -17.79 -12.85
CA ASP A 62 15.56 -18.56 -12.54
C ASP A 62 16.68 -17.70 -11.91
N GLY A 63 16.42 -16.38 -11.73
CA GLY A 63 17.30 -15.44 -11.02
C GLY A 63 18.22 -14.63 -11.92
N ASN A 64 18.18 -14.85 -13.25
CA ASN A 64 18.98 -14.09 -14.23
C ASN A 64 18.18 -12.99 -14.95
N GLU A 65 17.00 -12.66 -14.45
CA GLU A 65 16.08 -11.72 -15.09
C GLU A 65 16.64 -10.30 -15.05
N ILE A 66 16.31 -9.53 -16.09
CA ILE A 66 16.65 -8.13 -16.19
C ILE A 66 15.45 -7.29 -15.74
N VAL A 67 15.69 -6.45 -14.72
CA VAL A 67 14.75 -5.45 -14.24
C VAL A 67 14.94 -4.16 -15.04
N LYS A 68 13.87 -3.66 -15.65
CA LYS A 68 13.81 -2.33 -16.28
C LYS A 68 13.40 -1.29 -15.24
N VAL A 69 14.35 -0.51 -14.76
CA VAL A 69 14.15 0.52 -13.74
C VAL A 69 14.05 1.89 -14.41
N HIS A 70 12.97 2.61 -14.14
CA HIS A 70 12.86 4.02 -14.52
C HIS A 70 13.52 4.91 -13.48
N ILE A 71 14.57 5.60 -13.92
CA ILE A 71 15.31 6.59 -13.12
C ILE A 71 14.60 7.93 -13.28
N THR A 72 13.90 8.37 -12.24
CA THR A 72 13.00 9.52 -12.32
C THR A 72 13.72 10.84 -12.55
N GLU A 73 14.94 10.99 -12.01
CA GLU A 73 15.76 12.21 -12.15
C GLU A 73 16.20 12.46 -13.62
N SER A 74 16.68 11.42 -14.32
CA SER A 74 17.14 11.52 -15.71
C SER A 74 16.08 11.16 -16.75
N ASN A 75 14.95 10.61 -16.30
CA ASN A 75 13.90 10.04 -17.14
C ASN A 75 14.40 8.93 -18.09
N GLU A 76 15.33 8.11 -17.62
CA GLU A 76 15.94 7.02 -18.38
C GLU A 76 15.48 5.64 -17.86
N ILE A 77 15.52 4.63 -18.73
CA ILE A 77 15.32 3.22 -18.34
C ILE A 77 16.68 2.54 -18.22
N LYS A 78 16.98 2.01 -17.03
CA LYS A 78 18.17 1.22 -16.75
C LYS A 78 17.80 -0.26 -16.67
N GLU A 79 18.55 -1.09 -17.39
CA GLU A 79 18.43 -2.55 -17.34
C GLU A 79 19.43 -3.10 -16.32
N VAL A 80 18.95 -3.83 -15.31
CA VAL A 80 19.75 -4.29 -14.18
C VAL A 80 19.41 -5.76 -13.87
N PRO A 81 20.39 -6.66 -13.70
CA PRO A 81 20.12 -8.01 -13.22
C PRO A 81 19.34 -8.00 -11.88
N LEU A 82 18.41 -8.94 -11.70
CA LEU A 82 17.50 -8.99 -10.57
C LEU A 82 18.22 -8.87 -9.22
N GLU A 83 19.25 -9.69 -8.99
CA GLU A 83 19.97 -9.66 -7.71
C GLU A 83 20.78 -8.37 -7.50
N GLU A 84 21.29 -7.75 -8.57
CA GLU A 84 21.94 -6.43 -8.47
C GLU A 84 20.92 -5.31 -8.18
N TYR A 85 19.71 -5.42 -8.74
CA TYR A 85 18.61 -4.53 -8.38
C TYR A 85 18.25 -4.67 -6.89
N VAL A 86 18.15 -5.90 -6.38
CA VAL A 86 17.83 -6.14 -4.96
C VAL A 86 18.91 -5.56 -4.05
N LYS A 87 20.21 -5.72 -4.36
CA LYS A 87 21.31 -5.07 -3.62
C LYS A 87 21.14 -3.56 -3.56
N SER A 88 20.87 -2.93 -4.70
CA SER A 88 20.60 -1.50 -4.78
C SER A 88 19.41 -1.06 -3.93
N VAL A 89 18.32 -1.83 -3.92
CA VAL A 89 17.13 -1.55 -3.09
C VAL A 89 17.44 -1.69 -1.61
N VAL A 90 18.05 -2.81 -1.17
CA VAL A 90 18.39 -3.02 0.25
C VAL A 90 19.33 -1.91 0.74
N SER A 91 20.28 -1.47 -0.09
CA SER A 91 21.19 -0.36 0.23
C SER A 91 20.47 0.99 0.40
N GLY A 92 19.35 1.20 -0.29
CA GLY A 92 18.56 2.43 -0.25
C GLY A 92 17.49 2.44 0.85
N GLU A 93 16.92 1.27 1.15
CA GLU A 93 15.82 1.10 2.08
C GLU A 93 16.29 0.93 3.54
N MET A 94 17.41 0.24 3.77
CA MET A 94 17.87 -0.07 5.12
C MET A 94 19.25 0.54 5.44
N PRO A 95 19.47 1.00 6.68
CA PRO A 95 20.80 1.33 7.15
C PRO A 95 21.70 0.09 7.15
N VAL A 96 22.91 0.21 6.59
CA VAL A 96 23.88 -0.90 6.54
C VAL A 96 24.34 -1.37 7.93
N SER A 97 24.17 -0.54 8.96
CA SER A 97 24.44 -0.89 10.35
C SER A 97 23.45 -1.90 10.94
N PHE A 98 22.32 -2.16 10.27
CA PHE A 98 21.33 -3.13 10.77
C PHE A 98 21.89 -4.56 10.75
N ASN A 99 21.28 -5.41 11.56
CA ASN A 99 21.65 -6.82 11.67
C ASN A 99 21.44 -7.55 10.35
N LEU A 100 22.30 -8.55 10.09
CA LEU A 100 22.31 -9.28 8.81
C LEU A 100 20.95 -9.94 8.52
N GLU A 101 20.32 -10.55 9.51
CA GLU A 101 19.00 -11.19 9.37
C GLU A 101 17.89 -10.20 8.99
N ALA A 102 18.00 -8.94 9.44
CA ALA A 102 17.07 -7.90 9.02
C ALA A 102 17.29 -7.48 7.55
N LEU A 103 18.56 -7.39 7.11
CA LEU A 103 18.90 -7.11 5.71
C LEU A 103 18.45 -8.24 4.79
N LYS A 104 18.58 -9.51 5.21
CA LYS A 104 18.06 -10.69 4.51
C LYS A 104 16.54 -10.64 4.36
N ALA A 105 15.82 -10.30 5.43
CA ALA A 105 14.35 -10.16 5.38
C ALA A 105 13.93 -9.10 4.36
N GLN A 106 14.62 -7.95 4.33
CA GLN A 106 14.38 -6.91 3.32
C GLN A 106 14.75 -7.34 1.91
N ALA A 107 15.81 -8.13 1.72
CA ALA A 107 16.17 -8.67 0.41
C ALA A 107 15.04 -9.54 -0.15
N VAL A 108 14.50 -10.46 0.65
CA VAL A 108 13.37 -11.32 0.25
C VAL A 108 12.10 -10.50 -0.05
N ALA A 109 11.75 -9.54 0.82
CA ALA A 109 10.60 -8.67 0.60
C ALA A 109 10.75 -7.82 -0.68
N ALA A 110 11.95 -7.29 -0.92
CA ALA A 110 12.24 -6.49 -2.09
C ALA A 110 12.24 -7.30 -3.39
N ARG A 111 12.84 -8.50 -3.37
CA ARG A 111 12.80 -9.43 -4.50
C ARG A 111 11.36 -9.81 -4.83
N THR A 112 10.57 -10.15 -3.81
CA THR A 112 9.14 -10.45 -3.98
C THR A 112 8.41 -9.28 -4.65
N PHE A 113 8.69 -8.04 -4.24
CA PHE A 113 8.05 -6.85 -4.80
C PHE A 113 8.35 -6.71 -6.30
N VAL A 114 9.62 -6.71 -6.67
CA VAL A 114 10.01 -6.50 -8.08
C VAL A 114 9.54 -7.64 -8.98
N VAL A 115 9.56 -8.87 -8.47
CA VAL A 115 9.01 -10.05 -9.17
C VAL A 115 7.50 -9.91 -9.38
N ALA A 116 6.75 -9.43 -8.38
CA ALA A 116 5.33 -9.13 -8.56
C ALA A 116 5.09 -7.97 -9.55
N LYS A 117 6.02 -7.02 -9.67
CA LYS A 117 5.96 -5.95 -10.67
C LYS A 117 6.31 -6.41 -12.08
N MET A 118 7.07 -7.49 -12.25
CA MET A 118 7.24 -8.11 -13.57
C MET A 118 5.92 -8.65 -14.12
N LEU A 119 5.03 -9.18 -13.26
CA LEU A 119 3.66 -9.56 -13.63
C LEU A 119 2.77 -8.37 -13.93
N ASN A 120 2.88 -7.32 -13.11
CA ASN A 120 2.04 -6.14 -13.20
C ASN A 120 2.88 -4.86 -13.06
N PRO A 121 3.45 -4.37 -14.18
CA PRO A 121 4.35 -3.22 -14.19
C PRO A 121 3.74 -1.98 -13.53
N CYS A 122 4.61 -1.18 -12.93
CA CYS A 122 4.22 0.10 -12.36
C CYS A 122 3.72 1.05 -13.45
N PRO A 123 2.48 1.58 -13.38
CA PRO A 123 1.96 2.48 -14.40
C PRO A 123 2.73 3.81 -14.45
N ASN A 124 3.40 4.18 -13.35
CA ASN A 124 4.18 5.41 -13.23
C ASN A 124 5.66 5.23 -13.60
N ALA A 125 6.10 4.03 -14.00
CA ALA A 125 7.49 3.76 -14.37
C ALA A 125 7.82 4.10 -15.83
N ASN A 126 6.98 4.85 -16.55
CA ASN A 126 7.25 5.40 -17.88
C ASN A 126 7.98 4.44 -18.86
N GLY A 127 7.50 3.20 -19.00
CA GLY A 127 8.09 2.17 -19.86
C GLY A 127 9.04 1.18 -19.15
N GLY A 128 9.31 1.38 -17.86
CA GLY A 128 9.95 0.43 -16.97
C GLY A 128 8.96 -0.49 -16.24
N ILE A 129 9.50 -1.45 -15.49
CA ILE A 129 8.76 -2.35 -14.60
C ILE A 129 8.52 -1.68 -13.24
N VAL A 130 9.50 -0.92 -12.75
CA VAL A 130 9.52 -0.20 -11.47
C VAL A 130 10.17 1.18 -11.62
N CYS A 131 9.88 2.10 -10.71
CA CYS A 131 10.57 3.39 -10.58
C CYS A 131 11.50 3.41 -9.35
N ASP A 132 12.45 4.33 -9.31
CA ASP A 132 13.50 4.44 -8.28
C ASP A 132 13.10 5.16 -6.98
N THR A 133 11.83 5.52 -6.84
CA THR A 133 11.29 6.25 -5.69
C THR A 133 10.46 5.36 -4.75
N THR A 134 10.08 5.91 -3.60
CA THR A 134 9.18 5.26 -2.60
C THR A 134 7.79 4.91 -3.13
N HIS A 135 7.43 5.35 -4.35
CA HIS A 135 6.25 4.83 -5.05
C HIS A 135 6.38 3.34 -5.37
N CYS A 136 7.60 2.90 -5.71
CA CYS A 136 7.94 1.49 -5.82
C CYS A 136 8.86 1.09 -4.67
N GLN A 137 10.17 1.29 -4.86
CA GLN A 137 11.21 1.04 -3.87
C GLN A 137 12.37 1.98 -4.15
N VAL A 138 13.07 2.41 -3.11
CA VAL A 138 14.24 3.29 -3.24
C VAL A 138 15.38 2.52 -3.91
N TYR A 139 15.63 2.79 -5.18
CA TYR A 139 16.75 2.23 -5.93
C TYR A 139 17.91 3.23 -5.95
N ILE A 140 19.06 2.84 -5.39
CA ILE A 140 20.28 3.65 -5.46
C ILE A 140 21.32 2.93 -6.32
N VAL A 141 21.85 3.65 -7.31
CA VAL A 141 22.96 3.18 -8.16
C VAL A 141 24.18 2.88 -7.29
N LYS A 142 24.78 1.69 -7.46
CA LYS A 142 25.89 1.17 -6.64
C LYS A 142 27.01 2.20 -6.45
N GLU A 143 27.50 2.78 -7.54
CA GLU A 143 28.63 3.70 -7.52
C GLU A 143 28.32 4.94 -6.68
N LYS A 144 27.12 5.53 -6.87
CA LYS A 144 26.64 6.66 -6.04
C LYS A 144 26.50 6.27 -4.57
N ARG A 145 26.13 5.03 -4.27
CA ARG A 145 25.96 4.56 -2.90
C ARG A 145 27.30 4.37 -2.19
N ILE A 146 28.27 3.75 -2.86
CA ILE A 146 29.63 3.57 -2.35
C ILE A 146 30.29 4.92 -2.11
N GLU A 147 30.20 5.85 -3.07
CA GLU A 147 30.72 7.21 -2.92
C GLU A 147 30.14 7.90 -1.68
N LYS A 148 28.82 7.80 -1.47
CA LYS A 148 28.14 8.37 -0.29
C LYS A 148 28.61 7.77 1.03
N TRP A 149 29.03 6.51 1.04
CA TRP A 149 29.56 5.82 2.22
C TRP A 149 31.04 6.08 2.48
N GLY A 150 31.76 6.67 1.53
CA GLY A 150 33.17 7.02 1.68
C GLY A 150 34.07 5.79 1.78
N GLU A 151 35.10 5.86 2.64
CA GLU A 151 36.16 4.84 2.74
C GLU A 151 35.64 3.42 3.04
N ALA A 152 34.56 3.29 3.82
CA ALA A 152 33.94 2.01 4.16
C ALA A 152 32.92 1.52 3.10
N GLY A 153 32.77 2.23 1.98
CA GLY A 153 31.71 1.98 1.01
C GLY A 153 31.71 0.58 0.40
N GLU A 154 32.88 0.05 0.06
CA GLU A 154 33.03 -1.32 -0.47
C GLU A 154 32.69 -2.38 0.59
N GLU A 155 33.14 -2.19 1.84
CA GLU A 155 32.83 -3.10 2.95
C GLU A 155 31.31 -3.14 3.21
N TYR A 156 30.67 -1.98 3.23
CA TYR A 156 29.22 -1.86 3.39
C TYR A 156 28.46 -2.48 2.22
N TRP A 157 28.95 -2.33 0.98
CA TRP A 157 28.36 -2.99 -0.17
C TRP A 157 28.49 -4.51 -0.09
N ASN A 158 29.61 -5.03 0.41
CA ASN A 158 29.82 -6.47 0.58
C ASN A 158 28.84 -7.05 1.61
N LYS A 159 28.65 -6.40 2.77
CA LYS A 159 27.65 -6.83 3.76
C LYS A 159 26.23 -6.91 3.18
N ILE A 160 25.84 -5.95 2.36
CA ILE A 160 24.55 -5.95 1.66
C ILE A 160 24.51 -7.09 0.63
N SER A 161 25.61 -7.29 -0.10
CA SER A 161 25.73 -8.37 -1.08
C SER A 161 25.59 -9.75 -0.44
N ASP A 162 26.19 -9.97 0.72
CA ASP A 162 26.09 -11.22 1.48
C ASP A 162 24.62 -11.51 1.86
N ALA A 163 23.89 -10.51 2.39
CA ALA A 163 22.48 -10.67 2.72
C ALA A 163 21.61 -11.05 1.51
N VAL A 164 21.90 -10.46 0.35
CA VAL A 164 21.16 -10.73 -0.90
C VAL A 164 21.52 -12.11 -1.46
N GLU A 165 22.80 -12.48 -1.49
CA GLU A 165 23.25 -13.76 -2.03
C GLU A 165 22.82 -14.94 -1.14
N GLU A 166 22.85 -14.79 0.18
CA GLU A 166 22.37 -15.81 1.11
C GLU A 166 20.86 -16.07 1.00
N THR A 167 20.09 -15.11 0.45
CA THR A 167 18.66 -15.24 0.18
C THR A 167 18.35 -15.25 -1.31
N LYS A 168 19.34 -15.57 -2.15
CA LYS A 168 19.22 -15.50 -3.61
C LYS A 168 18.05 -16.32 -4.10
N GLY A 169 17.25 -15.70 -4.97
CA GLY A 169 16.07 -16.33 -5.50
C GLY A 169 14.95 -16.56 -4.49
N GLU A 170 15.04 -16.15 -3.23
CA GLU A 170 13.96 -16.37 -2.26
C GLU A 170 12.91 -15.26 -2.30
N VAL A 171 11.64 -15.66 -2.33
CA VAL A 171 10.45 -14.80 -2.36
C VAL A 171 9.38 -15.28 -1.38
N LEU A 172 8.48 -14.38 -1.02
CA LEU A 172 7.30 -14.66 -0.21
C LEU A 172 6.18 -15.25 -1.07
N THR A 173 5.54 -16.29 -0.56
CA THR A 173 4.35 -16.90 -1.14
C THR A 173 3.23 -17.00 -0.11
N TYR A 174 1.98 -16.90 -0.53
CA TYR A 174 0.79 -17.10 0.29
C TYR A 174 -0.14 -18.05 -0.45
N ASN A 175 -0.58 -19.14 0.19
CA ASN A 175 -1.31 -20.22 -0.47
C ASN A 175 -0.62 -20.74 -1.76
N ASN A 176 0.71 -20.89 -1.71
CA ASN A 176 1.57 -21.28 -2.85
C ASN A 176 1.61 -20.30 -4.03
N GLU A 177 0.95 -19.15 -3.95
CA GLU A 177 1.05 -18.09 -4.95
C GLU A 177 2.04 -17.02 -4.51
N LEU A 178 2.69 -16.35 -5.46
CA LEU A 178 3.56 -15.21 -5.18
C LEU A 178 2.79 -14.11 -4.43
N VAL A 179 3.38 -13.60 -3.35
CA VAL A 179 2.86 -12.42 -2.65
C VAL A 179 2.95 -11.19 -3.57
N LYS A 180 1.81 -10.56 -3.85
CA LYS A 180 1.71 -9.43 -4.80
C LYS A 180 2.00 -8.06 -4.17
N TYR A 181 1.89 -7.97 -2.84
CA TYR A 181 2.01 -6.72 -2.09
C TYR A 181 2.87 -6.89 -0.82
N PRO A 182 4.18 -7.18 -0.92
CA PRO A 182 5.07 -7.31 0.23
C PRO A 182 5.43 -5.93 0.80
N GLN A 183 4.47 -5.25 1.41
CA GLN A 183 4.62 -3.90 1.95
C GLN A 183 5.64 -3.88 3.10
N PHE A 184 6.47 -2.84 3.17
CA PHE A 184 7.40 -2.62 4.27
C PHE A 184 7.58 -1.11 4.49
N PHE A 185 7.99 -0.72 5.69
CA PHE A 185 8.12 0.67 6.08
C PHE A 185 9.15 0.84 7.20
N SER A 186 9.51 2.08 7.54
CA SER A 186 10.64 2.35 8.41
C SER A 186 10.42 1.95 9.87
N THR A 187 9.42 2.54 10.54
CA THR A 187 9.22 2.36 11.99
C THR A 187 7.73 2.31 12.31
N SER A 188 7.30 1.37 13.13
CA SER A 188 5.93 1.29 13.64
C SER A 188 5.73 2.15 14.89
N SER A 189 4.50 2.20 15.37
CA SER A 189 4.15 2.87 16.63
C SER A 189 4.04 1.89 17.82
N GLY A 190 4.65 0.71 17.69
CA GLY A 190 4.52 -0.44 18.60
C GLY A 190 3.66 -1.58 18.01
N ARG A 191 2.92 -1.29 16.93
CA ARG A 191 2.09 -2.24 16.17
C ARG A 191 2.06 -1.83 14.70
N THR A 192 1.95 -2.82 13.81
CA THR A 192 1.72 -2.60 12.37
C THR A 192 0.24 -2.34 12.10
N GLU A 193 -0.12 -1.85 10.92
CA GLU A 193 -1.49 -1.57 10.51
C GLU A 193 -2.08 -2.74 9.70
N ASN A 194 -3.39 -2.95 9.79
CA ASN A 194 -4.09 -3.77 8.80
C ASN A 194 -4.09 -3.04 7.46
N SER A 195 -3.92 -3.79 6.37
CA SER A 195 -3.98 -3.24 5.01
C SER A 195 -5.28 -2.49 4.72
N ILE A 196 -6.43 -2.99 5.18
CA ILE A 196 -7.75 -2.36 4.97
C ILE A 196 -7.90 -1.01 5.68
N ASP A 197 -7.22 -0.81 6.81
CA ASP A 197 -7.32 0.44 7.56
C ASP A 197 -6.53 1.58 6.86
N VAL A 198 -5.48 1.23 6.11
CA VAL A 198 -4.56 2.19 5.46
C VAL A 198 -4.77 2.31 3.95
N PHE A 199 -5.01 1.19 3.27
CA PHE A 199 -5.21 1.06 1.83
C PHE A 199 -6.64 0.65 1.49
N SER A 200 -6.95 0.45 0.21
CA SER A 200 -8.32 0.16 -0.25
C SER A 200 -8.68 -1.33 -0.30
N GLY A 201 -7.78 -2.23 0.11
CA GLY A 201 -7.98 -3.68 0.00
C GLY A 201 -7.61 -4.40 1.29
N ASP A 202 -8.42 -5.41 1.64
CA ASP A 202 -8.12 -6.37 2.69
C ASP A 202 -7.20 -7.45 2.12
N ILE A 203 -5.97 -7.49 2.61
CA ILE A 203 -4.92 -8.40 2.15
C ILE A 203 -4.62 -9.35 3.31
N PRO A 204 -4.94 -10.66 3.20
CA PRO A 204 -4.93 -11.61 4.33
C PRO A 204 -3.59 -11.74 5.06
N TYR A 205 -2.48 -11.57 4.35
CA TYR A 205 -1.13 -11.65 4.94
C TYR A 205 -0.65 -10.29 5.50
N LEU A 206 -1.35 -9.18 5.27
CA LEU A 206 -1.05 -7.84 5.79
C LEU A 206 -2.05 -7.45 6.87
N VAL A 207 -1.97 -8.16 7.99
CA VAL A 207 -2.73 -7.90 9.21
C VAL A 207 -1.83 -7.26 10.26
N SER A 208 -2.45 -6.61 11.23
CA SER A 208 -1.72 -5.98 12.30
C SER A 208 -0.99 -6.98 13.20
N LYS A 209 0.24 -6.64 13.56
CA LYS A 209 1.15 -7.40 14.41
C LYS A 209 1.83 -6.48 15.40
N GLU A 210 2.06 -7.03 16.59
CA GLU A 210 2.90 -6.38 17.59
C GLU A 210 4.33 -6.20 17.07
N SER A 211 4.94 -5.06 17.38
CA SER A 211 6.28 -4.71 16.91
C SER A 211 6.98 -3.86 17.97
N LYS A 212 7.44 -4.54 19.02
CA LYS A 212 8.05 -3.96 20.23
C LYS A 212 9.50 -3.51 19.99
N GLY A 213 9.98 -2.60 20.83
CA GLY A 213 11.39 -2.20 20.89
C GLY A 213 11.81 -1.19 19.81
N GLU A 214 10.89 -0.74 18.97
CA GLU A 214 11.16 0.23 17.91
C GLU A 214 11.38 1.67 18.42
N GLU A 215 11.19 1.92 19.72
CA GLU A 215 11.46 3.20 20.38
C GLU A 215 12.91 3.68 20.22
N ILE A 216 13.82 2.75 19.92
CA ILE A 216 15.24 3.03 19.64
C ILE A 216 15.45 3.75 18.30
N ALA A 217 14.45 3.74 17.41
CA ALA A 217 14.56 4.37 16.11
C ALA A 217 14.66 5.89 16.26
N PRO A 218 15.61 6.58 15.59
CA PRO A 218 15.79 8.03 15.70
C PRO A 218 14.55 8.85 15.35
N LYS A 219 13.67 8.30 14.51
CA LYS A 219 12.43 8.93 14.07
C LYS A 219 11.17 8.25 14.62
N TYR A 220 11.27 7.55 15.76
CA TYR A 220 10.10 6.91 16.39
C TYR A 220 9.04 7.93 16.81
N LYS A 221 9.45 9.11 17.30
CA LYS A 221 8.57 10.26 17.54
C LYS A 221 9.08 11.46 16.76
N THR A 222 8.17 12.17 16.12
CA THR A 222 8.50 13.39 15.37
C THR A 222 7.41 14.43 15.57
N GLU A 223 7.80 15.70 15.63
CA GLU A 223 6.89 16.82 15.74
C GLU A 223 6.91 17.64 14.43
N PHE A 224 5.73 18.05 13.97
CA PHE A 224 5.56 18.99 12.87
C PHE A 224 4.69 20.15 13.35
N SER A 225 5.10 21.39 13.07
CA SER A 225 4.35 22.58 13.43
C SER A 225 4.11 23.45 12.20
N PHE A 226 2.90 23.96 12.05
CA PHE A 226 2.51 24.87 10.99
C PHE A 226 1.85 26.11 11.60
N ASN A 227 2.06 27.27 10.99
CA ASN A 227 1.19 28.42 11.26
C ASN A 227 -0.23 28.08 10.78
N ILE A 228 -1.26 28.50 11.51
CA ILE A 228 -2.65 28.18 11.15
C ILE A 228 -3.00 28.65 9.73
N SER A 229 -2.55 29.85 9.35
CA SER A 229 -2.79 30.39 8.00
C SER A 229 -2.15 29.54 6.89
N GLU A 230 -0.92 29.06 7.12
CA GLU A 230 -0.22 28.17 6.19
C GLU A 230 -0.91 26.81 6.07
N PHE A 231 -1.30 26.23 7.21
CA PHE A 231 -2.06 24.98 7.25
C PHE A 231 -3.38 25.10 6.47
N VAL A 232 -4.15 26.15 6.74
CA VAL A 232 -5.42 26.43 6.04
C VAL A 232 -5.21 26.56 4.54
N SER A 233 -4.19 27.32 4.12
CA SER A 233 -3.87 27.48 2.70
C SER A 233 -3.53 26.13 2.05
N LYS A 234 -2.64 25.33 2.64
CA LYS A 234 -2.24 24.02 2.11
C LYS A 234 -3.40 23.04 1.98
N ILE A 235 -4.28 23.00 2.99
CA ILE A 235 -5.43 22.10 2.98
C ILE A 235 -6.45 22.55 1.94
N ASN A 236 -6.82 23.83 1.88
CA ASN A 236 -7.81 24.31 0.91
C ASN A 236 -7.27 24.28 -0.53
N GLU A 237 -5.96 24.43 -0.76
CA GLU A 237 -5.35 24.24 -2.08
C GLU A 237 -5.52 22.80 -2.57
N LYS A 238 -5.25 21.81 -1.70
CA LYS A 238 -5.37 20.39 -2.05
C LYS A 238 -6.82 19.88 -2.04
N TYR A 239 -7.64 20.42 -1.15
CA TYR A 239 -9.03 20.04 -0.92
C TYR A 239 -9.91 21.29 -0.88
N PRO A 240 -10.25 21.89 -2.03
CA PRO A 240 -11.06 23.13 -2.08
C PRO A 240 -12.40 23.01 -1.35
N ASP A 241 -13.02 21.83 -1.40
CA ASP A 241 -14.30 21.55 -0.75
C ASP A 241 -14.22 21.44 0.78
N ALA A 242 -13.01 21.34 1.35
CA ALA A 242 -12.84 21.31 2.81
C ALA A 242 -13.30 22.64 3.42
N ALA A 243 -13.04 23.76 2.72
CA ALA A 243 -13.45 25.11 3.10
C ALA A 243 -13.14 25.45 4.57
N ILE A 244 -11.92 25.12 5.03
CA ILE A 244 -11.53 25.38 6.42
C ILE A 244 -11.11 26.85 6.61
N GLU A 245 -11.42 27.41 7.78
CA GLU A 245 -11.14 28.80 8.13
C GLU A 245 -10.23 28.91 9.36
N ALA A 246 -9.25 29.81 9.32
CA ALA A 246 -8.30 30.01 10.41
C ALA A 246 -8.98 30.43 11.73
N SER A 247 -10.03 31.25 11.65
CA SER A 247 -10.83 31.71 12.79
C SER A 247 -11.58 30.58 13.51
N ASN A 248 -11.81 29.45 12.85
CA ASN A 248 -12.62 28.34 13.36
C ASN A 248 -11.88 26.99 13.34
N ILE A 249 -10.55 27.03 13.37
CA ILE A 249 -9.69 25.86 13.15
C ILE A 249 -10.00 24.70 14.11
N ASN A 250 -10.31 25.02 15.38
CA ASN A 250 -10.63 24.03 16.42
C ASN A 250 -11.88 23.19 16.10
N ASN A 251 -12.86 23.76 15.40
CA ASN A 251 -14.09 23.04 15.01
C ASN A 251 -13.99 22.44 13.59
N ASN A 252 -12.98 22.85 12.83
CA ASN A 252 -12.77 22.42 11.45
C ASN A 252 -11.90 21.17 11.33
N ILE A 253 -11.25 20.71 12.39
CA ILE A 253 -10.42 19.50 12.37
C ILE A 253 -10.88 18.54 13.45
N GLU A 254 -11.20 17.32 13.06
CA GLU A 254 -11.62 16.28 14.01
C GLU A 254 -11.17 14.91 13.51
N ILE A 255 -10.44 14.17 14.35
CA ILE A 255 -10.13 12.77 14.10
C ILE A 255 -11.40 11.96 14.38
N LEU A 256 -11.96 11.34 13.34
CA LEU A 256 -13.22 10.60 13.44
C LEU A 256 -13.01 9.17 13.92
N SER A 257 -11.93 8.53 13.47
CA SER A 257 -11.64 7.15 13.83
C SER A 257 -10.15 6.82 13.76
N ARG A 258 -9.74 5.82 14.55
CA ARG A 258 -8.39 5.26 14.57
C ARG A 258 -8.43 3.75 14.37
N SER A 259 -7.36 3.19 13.83
CA SER A 259 -7.15 1.74 13.79
C SER A 259 -6.76 1.20 15.18
N GLU A 260 -6.70 -0.12 15.31
CA GLU A 260 -6.23 -0.78 16.53
C GLU A 260 -4.73 -0.50 16.78
N ALA A 261 -3.94 -0.15 15.76
CA ALA A 261 -2.55 0.30 15.92
C ALA A 261 -2.42 1.82 16.23
N GLY A 262 -3.54 2.53 16.27
CA GLY A 262 -3.61 3.95 16.64
C GLY A 262 -3.49 4.94 15.49
N GLY A 263 -3.22 4.47 14.25
CA GLY A 263 -3.22 5.32 13.06
C GLY A 263 -4.59 5.94 12.81
N VAL A 264 -4.62 7.21 12.43
CA VAL A 264 -5.84 7.91 12.02
C VAL A 264 -6.37 7.24 10.75
N LYS A 265 -7.61 6.76 10.79
CA LYS A 265 -8.30 6.19 9.63
C LYS A 265 -9.00 7.27 8.83
N GLU A 266 -9.79 8.07 9.54
CA GLU A 266 -10.59 9.16 8.95
C GLU A 266 -10.43 10.43 9.78
N ILE A 267 -10.31 11.56 9.07
CA ILE A 267 -10.24 12.88 9.65
C ILE A 267 -11.17 13.82 8.88
N ARG A 268 -11.95 14.61 9.62
CA ARG A 268 -12.81 15.66 9.09
C ARG A 268 -12.02 16.96 9.00
N LEU A 269 -12.11 17.61 7.84
CA LEU A 269 -11.54 18.91 7.50
C LEU A 269 -12.68 19.78 6.98
N GLY A 270 -13.27 20.60 7.85
CA GLY A 270 -14.46 21.40 7.55
C GLY A 270 -15.60 20.52 7.04
N ASN A 271 -15.91 20.64 5.74
CA ASN A 271 -16.97 19.89 5.06
C ASN A 271 -16.52 18.58 4.41
N LYS A 272 -15.23 18.25 4.46
CA LYS A 272 -14.67 17.06 3.82
C LYS A 272 -14.22 16.04 4.86
N VAL A 273 -14.42 14.76 4.58
CA VAL A 273 -13.78 13.66 5.30
C VAL A 273 -12.76 13.03 4.36
N ILE A 274 -11.53 12.84 4.85
CA ILE A 274 -10.45 12.20 4.10
C ILE A 274 -9.79 11.10 4.93
N ARG A 275 -9.01 10.24 4.28
CA ARG A 275 -8.26 9.18 4.98
C ARG A 275 -7.03 9.76 5.67
N GLY A 276 -6.61 9.17 6.79
CA GLY A 276 -5.40 9.61 7.50
C GLY A 276 -4.12 9.47 6.67
N LEU A 277 -4.05 8.48 5.77
CA LEU A 277 -2.95 8.36 4.80
C LEU A 277 -2.88 9.58 3.86
N GLU A 278 -4.03 10.03 3.34
CA GLU A 278 -4.11 11.19 2.46
C GLU A 278 -3.74 12.48 3.19
N PHE A 279 -4.17 12.61 4.45
CA PHE A 279 -3.81 13.72 5.33
C PHE A 279 -2.30 13.77 5.61
N ARG A 280 -1.72 12.63 6.00
CA ARG A 280 -0.28 12.48 6.20
C ARG A 280 0.51 12.94 4.97
N LEU A 281 0.13 12.44 3.78
CA LEU A 281 0.80 12.79 2.53
C LEU A 281 0.61 14.26 2.14
N ALA A 282 -0.54 14.87 2.46
CA ALA A 282 -0.81 16.29 2.20
C ALA A 282 0.12 17.22 2.99
N LEU A 283 0.47 16.85 4.22
CA LEU A 283 1.26 17.69 5.12
C LEU A 283 2.73 17.24 5.24
N GLY A 284 3.09 16.11 4.63
CA GLY A 284 4.44 15.56 4.73
C GLY A 284 4.75 14.99 6.12
N LEU A 285 3.74 14.51 6.85
CA LEU A 285 3.94 13.90 8.16
C LEU A 285 4.66 12.55 8.05
N SER A 286 5.42 12.20 9.09
CA SER A 286 6.16 10.92 9.15
C SER A 286 5.24 9.70 9.14
N SER A 287 4.07 9.76 9.80
CA SER A 287 3.07 8.69 9.85
C SER A 287 1.64 9.24 9.92
N ALA A 288 0.65 8.36 9.76
CA ALA A 288 -0.75 8.69 10.01
C ALA A 288 -1.15 8.50 11.50
N ASN A 289 -0.23 8.05 12.36
CA ASN A 289 -0.45 7.96 13.80
C ASN A 289 0.08 9.24 14.45
N PHE A 290 -0.80 10.25 14.54
CA PHE A 290 -0.46 11.53 15.16
C PHE A 290 -1.52 11.99 16.15
N GLU A 291 -1.10 12.83 17.08
CA GLU A 291 -1.97 13.67 17.92
C GLU A 291 -1.91 15.13 17.45
N ILE A 292 -3.01 15.86 17.62
CA ILE A 292 -3.15 17.26 17.19
C ILE A 292 -3.23 18.15 18.42
N SER A 293 -2.40 19.18 18.46
CA SER A 293 -2.49 20.27 19.44
C SER A 293 -2.59 21.61 18.72
N ILE A 294 -3.54 22.45 19.10
CA ILE A 294 -3.75 23.78 18.50
C ILE A 294 -3.46 24.85 19.55
N THR A 295 -2.64 25.82 19.19
CA THR A 295 -2.40 27.06 19.94
C THR A 295 -3.00 28.25 19.18
N ASP A 296 -2.84 29.48 19.69
CA ASP A 296 -3.43 30.67 19.05
C ASP A 296 -2.93 30.92 17.62
N ASP A 297 -1.69 30.56 17.31
CA ASP A 297 -1.03 30.82 16.02
C ASP A 297 -0.65 29.55 15.26
N LYS A 298 -0.59 28.39 15.92
CA LYS A 298 -0.02 27.17 15.36
C LYS A 298 -0.91 25.94 15.55
N ILE A 299 -0.71 25.00 14.64
CA ILE A 299 -1.17 23.64 14.76
C ILE A 299 0.05 22.70 14.77
N VAL A 300 0.09 21.82 15.77
CA VAL A 300 1.21 20.92 16.04
C VAL A 300 0.73 19.47 15.91
N PHE A 301 1.49 18.67 15.17
CA PHE A 301 1.27 17.25 14.95
C PHE A 301 2.40 16.44 15.59
N ASN A 302 2.05 15.67 16.62
CA ASN A 302 2.97 14.75 17.29
C ASN A 302 2.78 13.35 16.72
N CYS A 303 3.66 12.95 15.81
CA CYS A 303 3.57 11.66 15.12
C CYS A 303 4.36 10.56 15.85
N LYS A 304 3.88 9.32 15.76
CA LYS A 304 4.58 8.10 16.19
C LYS A 304 4.78 7.16 15.01
N GLY A 305 5.97 6.58 14.91
CA GLY A 305 6.40 5.78 13.77
C GLY A 305 6.74 6.61 12.52
N TYR A 306 7.19 5.92 11.48
CA TYR A 306 7.58 6.50 10.21
C TYR A 306 7.24 5.54 9.08
N GLY A 307 6.33 5.95 8.20
CA GLY A 307 5.85 5.10 7.11
C GLY A 307 4.34 4.86 7.17
N HIS A 308 3.86 4.00 6.27
CA HIS A 308 2.43 3.68 6.17
C HIS A 308 1.96 2.66 7.22
N GLY A 309 2.88 1.96 7.90
CA GLY A 309 2.54 1.07 9.00
C GLY A 309 2.20 -0.37 8.63
N VAL A 310 2.01 -0.69 7.34
CA VAL A 310 1.50 -1.99 6.87
C VAL A 310 2.64 -2.94 6.49
N GLY A 311 2.57 -4.20 6.92
CA GLY A 311 3.57 -5.23 6.58
C GLY A 311 4.81 -5.15 7.48
N MET A 312 6.01 -5.30 6.92
CA MET A 312 7.24 -5.39 7.71
C MET A 312 7.76 -4.01 8.15
N SER A 313 7.98 -3.85 9.46
CA SER A 313 8.77 -2.72 9.98
C SER A 313 10.26 -3.01 9.84
N GLN A 314 11.04 -2.09 9.25
CA GLN A 314 12.49 -2.22 9.12
C GLN A 314 13.20 -2.14 10.47
N TRP A 315 12.82 -1.20 11.33
CA TRP A 315 13.35 -1.11 12.69
C TRP A 315 12.91 -2.29 13.54
N GLY A 316 11.67 -2.75 13.39
CA GLY A 316 11.18 -3.92 14.10
C GLY A 316 11.89 -5.22 13.67
N ALA A 317 12.14 -5.40 12.37
CA ALA A 317 12.98 -6.48 11.85
C ALA A 317 14.40 -6.43 12.45
N ASN A 318 14.97 -5.23 12.61
CA ASN A 318 16.28 -5.06 13.23
C ASN A 318 16.31 -5.41 14.72
N VAL A 319 15.24 -5.07 15.45
CA VAL A 319 15.06 -5.45 16.87
C VAL A 319 14.95 -6.96 17.00
N MET A 320 14.08 -7.60 16.21
CA MET A 320 13.93 -9.06 16.21
C MET A 320 15.26 -9.76 15.87
N ALA A 321 15.98 -9.26 14.87
CA ALA A 321 17.30 -9.78 14.51
C ALA A 321 18.33 -9.63 15.65
N ALA A 322 18.31 -8.50 16.37
CA ALA A 322 19.16 -8.30 17.55
C ALA A 322 18.81 -9.25 18.70
N GLU A 323 17.56 -9.70 18.77
CA GLU A 323 17.08 -10.73 19.71
C GLU A 323 17.36 -12.16 19.23
N GLY A 324 18.07 -12.33 18.10
CA GLY A 324 18.50 -13.61 17.56
C GLY A 324 17.50 -14.29 16.63
N LYS A 325 16.45 -13.59 16.18
CA LYS A 325 15.51 -14.11 15.19
C LYS A 325 16.14 -14.16 13.80
N SER A 326 15.90 -15.27 13.10
CA SER A 326 16.29 -15.42 11.70
C SER A 326 15.37 -14.62 10.77
N TYR A 327 15.84 -14.34 9.55
CA TYR A 327 15.07 -13.61 8.55
C TYR A 327 13.70 -14.25 8.23
N ASP A 328 13.60 -15.58 8.26
CA ASP A 328 12.35 -16.29 8.00
C ASP A 328 11.34 -16.16 9.16
N GLU A 329 11.82 -16.16 10.40
CA GLU A 329 10.98 -15.83 11.57
C GLU A 329 10.47 -14.38 11.51
N ILE A 330 11.34 -13.44 11.12
CA ILE A 330 10.98 -12.02 10.93
C ILE A 330 9.89 -11.88 9.87
N LEU A 331 10.09 -12.49 8.69
CA LEU A 331 9.13 -12.41 7.59
C LEU A 331 7.78 -13.04 7.95
N LYS A 332 7.77 -14.22 8.57
CA LYS A 332 6.54 -14.92 8.99
C LYS A 332 5.81 -14.20 10.12
N HIS A 333 6.51 -13.41 10.92
CA HIS A 333 5.89 -12.54 11.92
C HIS A 333 5.08 -11.43 11.23
N TYR A 334 5.71 -10.67 10.32
CA TYR A 334 5.09 -9.50 9.69
C TYR A 334 4.11 -9.82 8.56
N TYR A 335 4.31 -10.94 7.87
CA TYR A 335 3.44 -11.39 6.80
C TYR A 335 2.75 -12.69 7.22
N THR A 336 1.46 -12.61 7.56
CA THR A 336 0.75 -13.74 8.18
C THR A 336 0.49 -14.85 7.18
N GLY A 337 0.86 -16.09 7.55
CA GLY A 337 0.58 -17.27 6.75
C GLY A 337 1.38 -17.36 5.45
N VAL A 338 2.47 -16.59 5.33
CA VAL A 338 3.36 -16.71 4.18
C VAL A 338 4.39 -17.82 4.38
N ASP A 339 4.83 -18.36 3.25
CA ASP A 339 5.99 -19.24 3.14
C ASP A 339 7.09 -18.57 2.33
N ILE A 340 8.33 -18.98 2.55
CA ILE A 340 9.47 -18.55 1.75
C ILE A 340 9.79 -19.67 0.77
N LYS A 341 9.83 -19.35 -0.51
CA LYS A 341 10.17 -20.28 -1.57
C LYS A 341 11.22 -19.68 -2.47
N ARG A 342 12.02 -20.55 -3.09
CA ARG A 342 12.90 -20.13 -4.16
C ARG A 342 12.12 -19.98 -5.46
N LEU A 343 12.50 -18.99 -6.25
CA LEU A 343 12.11 -18.81 -7.63
C LEU A 343 12.53 -20.09 -8.39
N ASN A 344 11.51 -20.86 -8.75
CA ASN A 344 11.53 -22.01 -9.65
C ASN A 344 10.06 -22.37 -9.82
N PHE A 345 9.46 -21.77 -10.83
CA PHE A 345 8.10 -22.06 -11.23
C PHE A 345 8.23 -22.68 -12.62
N ASN A 346 7.89 -23.96 -12.81
CA ASN A 346 8.15 -24.66 -14.08
C ASN A 346 7.59 -23.94 -15.31
#